data_AF-A0A380H874-F1
#
_entry.id   AF-A0A380H874-F1
#
_cell.length_a   1.000
_cell.length_b   1.000
_cell.length_c   1.000
_cell.angle_alpha   90.00
_cell.angle_beta   90.00
_cell.angle_gamma   90.00
#
_symmetry.space_group_name_H-M   'P 1'
#
loop_
_entity.id
_entity.type
_entity.pdbx_description
1 polymer ?
#
loop_
_entity_poly.entity_id
_entity_poly.type
_entity_poly.pdbx_seq_one_letter_code
_entity_poly.pdbx_strand_id
1 'polypeptide(L)'
;MNKKVENIGNQYTSQENKKKQRQRMKMRVVRRRIAVFGGILLAIILILLVLLVIQKHSNDQDAVERKHKETEFQKQQDEEIALKEKLNNLNDKDYIEKVARDDYYLSNKGEVIFRLPGEK
;
A
#
# COMPACT_ATOMS: atom_id res chain seq x y z
N MET A 1 -5.63 -6.47 -67.36
CA MET A 1 -4.79 -5.36 -67.86
C MET A 1 -5.15 -4.08 -67.13
N ASN A 2 -4.34 -3.63 -66.16
CA ASN A 2 -4.52 -2.32 -65.54
C ASN A 2 -4.01 -1.23 -66.49
N LYS A 3 -4.93 -0.51 -67.14
CA LYS A 3 -4.56 0.63 -67.98
C LYS A 3 -3.99 1.75 -67.10
N LYS A 4 -2.72 2.06 -67.33
CA LYS A 4 -2.03 3.21 -66.73
C LYS A 4 -2.69 4.47 -67.28
N VAL A 5 -3.40 5.20 -66.44
CA VAL A 5 -4.02 6.49 -66.80
C VAL A 5 -2.88 7.46 -67.08
N GLU A 6 -2.72 7.84 -68.36
CA GLU A 6 -1.73 8.84 -68.77
C GLU A 6 -2.15 10.23 -68.31
N ASN A 7 -1.21 10.96 -67.70
CA ASN A 7 -1.44 12.34 -67.28
C ASN A 7 -1.63 13.21 -68.53
N ILE A 8 -2.75 13.91 -68.63
CA ILE A 8 -2.95 14.98 -69.60
C ILE A 8 -1.87 16.03 -69.35
N GLY A 9 -0.91 16.15 -70.26
CA GLY A 9 0.26 17.02 -70.18
C GLY A 9 -0.08 18.51 -70.34
N ASN A 10 -0.97 19.04 -69.52
CA ASN A 10 -1.35 20.45 -69.47
C ASN A 10 -0.64 21.16 -68.31
N GLN A 11 -0.34 22.45 -68.47
CA GLN A 11 0.22 23.31 -67.42
C GLN A 11 -0.66 23.34 -66.16
N TYR A 12 -1.99 23.38 -66.30
CA TYR A 12 -2.91 23.38 -65.15
C TYR A 12 -2.81 22.09 -64.32
N THR A 13 -2.87 20.93 -64.98
CA THR A 13 -2.76 19.62 -64.31
C THR A 13 -1.39 19.40 -63.69
N SER A 14 -0.32 19.89 -64.34
CA SER A 14 1.05 19.88 -63.80
C SER A 14 1.18 20.70 -62.52
N GLN A 15 0.60 21.91 -62.48
CA GLN A 15 0.63 22.76 -61.29
C GLN A 15 -0.16 22.16 -60.12
N GLU A 16 -1.36 21.63 -60.37
CA GLU A 16 -2.18 20.98 -59.34
C GLU A 16 -1.54 19.69 -58.82
N ASN A 17 -0.92 18.89 -59.69
CA ASN A 17 -0.15 17.71 -59.28
C ASN A 17 1.07 18.08 -58.42
N LYS A 18 1.79 19.15 -58.77
CA LYS A 18 2.90 19.67 -57.94
C LYS A 18 2.41 20.14 -56.57
N LYS A 19 1.26 20.83 -56.48
CA LYS A 19 0.64 21.21 -55.19
C LYS A 19 0.26 20.00 -54.35
N LYS A 20 -0.42 19.01 -54.95
CA LYS A 20 -0.78 17.75 -54.28
C LYS A 20 0.44 16.97 -53.81
N GLN A 21 1.50 16.92 -54.61
CA GLN A 21 2.75 16.25 -54.23
C GLN A 21 3.43 16.96 -53.07
N ARG A 22 3.49 18.31 -53.09
CA ARG A 22 3.99 19.11 -51.95
C ARG A 22 3.17 18.87 -50.68
N GLN A 23 1.84 18.85 -50.77
CA GLN A 23 0.96 18.54 -49.64
C GLN A 23 1.19 17.12 -49.11
N ARG A 24 1.29 16.11 -49.99
CA ARG A 24 1.58 14.72 -49.60
C ARG A 24 2.93 14.60 -48.87
N MET A 25 3.95 15.30 -49.34
CA MET A 25 5.27 15.34 -48.68
C MET A 25 5.18 15.98 -47.29
N LYS A 26 4.47 17.11 -47.15
CA LYS A 26 4.22 17.74 -45.85
C LYS A 26 3.47 16.80 -44.89
N MET A 27 2.38 16.19 -45.35
CA MET A 27 1.58 15.24 -44.55
C MET A 27 2.37 14.00 -44.15
N ARG A 28 3.29 13.52 -45.01
CA ARG A 28 4.17 12.39 -44.69
C ARG A 28 5.12 12.74 -43.53
N VAL A 29 5.67 13.96 -43.50
CA VAL A 29 6.51 14.43 -42.39
C VAL A 29 5.69 14.57 -41.10
N VAL A 30 4.50 15.15 -41.19
CA VAL A 30 3.59 15.30 -40.03
C VAL A 30 3.20 13.94 -39.45
N ARG A 31 2.80 12.98 -40.29
CA ARG A 31 2.46 11.62 -39.82
C ARG A 31 3.64 10.90 -39.18
N ARG A 32 4.86 11.05 -39.73
CA ARG A 32 6.07 10.50 -39.09
C ARG A 32 6.31 11.10 -37.72
N ARG A 33 6.15 12.42 -37.56
CA ARG A 33 6.29 13.08 -36.26
C ARG A 33 5.24 12.59 -35.27
N ILE A 34 3.97 12.54 -35.68
CA ILE A 34 2.87 12.04 -34.83
C ILE A 34 3.09 10.58 -34.43
N ALA A 35 3.57 9.73 -35.34
CA ALA A 35 3.86 8.32 -35.01
C ALA A 35 4.98 8.19 -33.98
N VAL A 36 6.03 9.01 -34.07
CA VAL A 36 7.13 9.00 -33.10
C VAL A 36 6.66 9.52 -31.74
N PHE A 37 6.04 10.71 -31.70
CA PHE A 37 5.56 11.29 -30.44
C PHE A 37 4.44 10.47 -29.80
N GLY A 38 3.50 9.97 -30.60
CA GLY A 38 2.43 9.10 -30.15
C GLY A 38 2.93 7.74 -29.68
N GLY A 39 3.95 7.17 -30.34
CA GLY A 39 4.59 5.94 -29.91
C GLY A 39 5.33 6.11 -28.58
N ILE A 40 6.06 7.21 -28.40
CA ILE A 40 6.71 7.55 -27.13
C ILE A 40 5.68 7.72 -26.02
N LEU A 41 4.59 8.47 -26.28
CA LEU A 41 3.53 8.68 -25.32
C LEU A 41 2.86 7.35 -24.92
N LEU A 42 2.57 6.48 -25.89
CA LEU A 42 2.03 5.14 -25.64
C LEU A 42 2.99 4.30 -24.79
N ALA A 43 4.29 4.33 -25.07
CA ALA A 43 5.28 3.61 -24.28
C ALA A 43 5.31 4.10 -22.83
N ILE A 44 5.25 5.43 -22.61
CA ILE A 44 5.18 6.01 -21.27
C ILE A 44 3.90 5.56 -20.54
N ILE A 45 2.75 5.59 -21.21
CA ILE A 45 1.48 5.13 -20.62
C ILE A 45 1.56 3.65 -20.22
N LEU A 46 2.11 2.79 -21.08
CA LEU A 46 2.27 1.37 -20.77
C LEU A 46 3.19 1.14 -19.56
N ILE A 47 4.30 1.87 -19.46
CA ILE A 47 5.20 1.81 -18.31
C ILE A 47 4.47 2.24 -17.03
N LEU A 48 3.73 3.35 -17.07
CA LEU A 48 2.97 3.84 -15.92
C LEU A 48 1.89 2.85 -15.47
N LEU A 49 1.21 2.18 -16.42
CA LEU A 49 0.23 1.14 -16.10
C LEU A 49 0.87 -0.05 -15.38
N VAL A 50 2.04 -0.51 -15.84
CA VAL A 50 2.78 -1.60 -15.19
C VAL A 50 3.20 -1.20 -13.78
N LEU A 51 3.74 0.01 -13.60
CA LEU A 51 4.13 0.52 -12.29
C LEU A 51 2.93 0.62 -11.33
N LEU A 52 1.78 1.10 -11.82
CA LEU A 52 0.54 1.17 -11.03
C LEU A 52 0.09 -0.20 -10.52
N VAL A 53 0.15 -1.23 -11.36
CA VAL A 53 -0.22 -2.60 -10.96
C VAL A 53 0.73 -3.14 -9.90
N ILE A 54 2.03 -2.96 -10.06
CA ILE A 54 3.04 -3.38 -9.08
C ILE A 54 2.84 -2.64 -7.76
N GLN A 55 2.64 -1.32 -7.80
CA GLN A 55 2.47 -0.49 -6.62
C GLN A 55 1.18 -0.83 -5.86
N LYS A 56 0.09 -1.13 -6.58
CA LYS A 56 -1.16 -1.58 -5.95
C LYS A 56 -0.96 -2.91 -5.20
N HIS A 57 -0.26 -3.86 -5.81
CA HIS A 57 -0.01 -5.15 -5.18
C HIS A 57 0.90 -5.04 -3.94
N SER A 58 1.95 -4.22 -4.01
CA SER A 58 2.82 -3.93 -2.85
C SER A 58 2.04 -3.28 -1.72
N ASN A 59 1.22 -2.26 -2.02
CA ASN A 59 0.55 -1.49 -0.99
C ASN A 59 -0.51 -2.29 -0.22
N ASP A 60 -1.18 -3.26 -0.88
CA ASP A 60 -2.10 -4.18 -0.20
C ASP A 60 -1.36 -5.12 0.75
N GLN A 61 -0.19 -5.63 0.34
CA GLN A 61 0.67 -6.45 1.22
C GLN A 61 1.21 -5.63 2.40
N ASP A 62 1.69 -4.41 2.14
CA ASP A 62 2.19 -3.49 3.16
C ASP A 62 1.09 -3.07 4.15
N ALA A 63 -0.17 -2.98 3.70
CA ALA A 63 -1.30 -2.70 4.58
C ALA A 63 -1.61 -3.86 5.53
N VAL A 64 -1.53 -5.10 5.03
CA VAL A 64 -1.71 -6.31 5.86
C VAL A 64 -0.57 -6.47 6.84
N GLU A 65 0.67 -6.31 6.39
CA GLU A 65 1.85 -6.40 7.25
C GLU A 65 1.84 -5.32 8.35
N ARG A 66 1.44 -4.09 8.01
CA ARG A 66 1.26 -3.01 9.00
C ARG A 66 0.22 -3.36 10.05
N LYS A 67 -0.95 -3.88 9.66
CA LYS A 67 -1.98 -4.31 10.63
C LYS A 67 -1.49 -5.42 11.55
N HIS A 68 -0.74 -6.39 11.02
CA HIS A 68 -0.16 -7.46 11.83
C HIS A 68 0.85 -6.90 12.84
N LYS A 69 1.78 -6.06 12.39
CA LYS A 69 2.78 -5.43 13.28
C LYS A 69 2.13 -4.56 14.34
N GLU A 70 1.09 -3.80 14.01
CA GLU A 70 0.35 -2.99 14.97
C GLU A 70 -0.32 -3.85 16.05
N THR A 71 -0.91 -4.97 15.64
CA THR A 71 -1.56 -5.90 16.58
C THR A 71 -0.55 -6.54 17.52
N GLU A 72 0.61 -6.96 16.99
CA GLU A 72 1.69 -7.53 17.81
C GLU A 72 2.30 -6.49 18.75
N PHE A 73 2.45 -5.25 18.29
CA PHE A 73 2.92 -4.14 19.12
C PHE A 73 1.96 -3.85 20.27
N GLN A 74 0.64 -3.81 20.00
CA GLN A 74 -0.35 -3.60 21.05
C GLN A 74 -0.33 -4.73 22.09
N LYS A 75 -0.24 -5.99 21.66
CA LYS A 75 -0.10 -7.13 22.58
C LYS A 75 1.13 -7.00 23.47
N GLN A 76 2.28 -6.63 22.90
CA GLN A 76 3.50 -6.43 23.67
C GLN A 76 3.38 -5.28 24.67
N GLN A 77 2.69 -4.20 24.29
CA GLN A 77 2.45 -3.06 25.18
C GLN A 77 1.53 -3.46 26.34
N ASP A 78 0.45 -4.20 26.06
CA ASP A 78 -0.45 -4.72 27.09
C ASP A 78 0.27 -5.67 28.04
N GLU A 79 1.13 -6.54 27.50
CA GLU A 79 1.97 -7.44 28.29
C GLU A 79 2.98 -6.67 29.16
N GLU A 80 3.61 -5.63 28.62
CA GLU A 80 4.53 -4.76 29.37
C GLU A 80 3.81 -4.08 30.54
N ILE A 81 2.59 -3.57 30.31
CA ILE A 81 1.78 -2.94 31.36
C ILE A 81 1.42 -3.95 32.43
N ALA A 82 0.94 -5.14 32.05
CA ALA A 82 0.59 -6.20 33.00
C ALA A 82 1.81 -6.69 33.80
N LEU A 83 2.98 -6.78 33.18
CA LEU A 83 4.23 -7.14 33.86
C LEU A 83 4.68 -6.04 34.82
N LYS A 84 4.56 -4.77 34.46
CA LYS A 84 4.87 -3.64 35.36
C LYS A 84 3.93 -3.61 36.56
N GLU A 85 2.64 -3.86 36.34
CA GLU A 85 1.66 -3.95 37.43
C GLU A 85 2.02 -5.10 38.38
N LYS A 86 2.30 -6.29 37.84
CA LYS A 86 2.77 -7.43 38.65
C LYS A 86 4.04 -7.09 39.42
N LEU A 87 5.01 -6.45 38.80
CA LEU A 87 6.25 -6.05 39.45
C LEU A 87 6.00 -5.06 40.59
N ASN A 88 5.10 -4.08 40.39
CA ASN A 88 4.71 -3.13 41.43
C ASN A 88 4.02 -3.85 42.59
N ASN A 89 3.06 -4.72 42.30
CA ASN A 89 2.36 -5.52 43.31
C ASN A 89 3.33 -6.42 44.10
N LEU A 90 4.36 -6.99 43.45
CA LEU A 90 5.39 -7.77 44.11
C LEU A 90 6.32 -6.95 45.01
N ASN A 91 6.45 -5.64 44.77
CA ASN A 91 7.26 -4.73 45.58
C ASN A 91 6.43 -3.96 46.62
N ASP A 92 5.10 -4.01 46.50
CA ASP A 92 4.18 -3.32 47.39
C ASP A 92 3.90 -4.18 48.64
N LYS A 93 4.35 -3.69 49.79
CA LYS A 93 4.19 -4.38 51.08
C LYS A 93 2.72 -4.57 51.47
N ASP A 94 1.85 -3.62 51.15
CA ASP A 94 0.43 -3.69 51.50
C ASP A 94 -0.27 -4.75 50.65
N TYR A 95 0.11 -4.85 49.36
CA TYR A 95 -0.34 -5.92 48.48
C TYR A 95 0.12 -7.31 48.96
N ILE A 96 1.39 -7.44 49.35
CA ILE A 96 1.95 -8.69 49.89
C ILE A 96 1.25 -9.08 51.19
N GLU A 97 1.01 -8.13 52.11
CA GLU A 97 0.29 -8.40 53.36
C GLU A 97 -1.14 -8.87 53.07
N LYS A 98 -1.83 -8.23 52.12
CA LYS A 98 -3.17 -8.65 51.69
C LYS A 98 -3.18 -10.08 51.16
N VAL A 99 -2.27 -10.42 50.24
CA VAL A 99 -2.14 -11.79 49.72
C VAL A 99 -1.82 -12.78 50.84
N ALA A 100 -0.95 -12.43 51.79
CA ALA A 100 -0.63 -13.29 52.93
C ALA A 100 -1.85 -13.53 53.84
N ARG A 101 -2.71 -12.52 54.01
CA ARG A 101 -3.96 -12.63 54.79
C ARG A 101 -5.01 -13.46 54.05
N ASP A 102 -5.19 -13.21 52.76
CA ASP A 102 -6.23 -13.83 51.92
C ASP A 102 -5.89 -15.29 51.58
N ASP A 103 -4.68 -15.57 51.09
CA ASP A 103 -4.30 -16.91 50.60
C ASP A 103 -3.67 -17.80 51.69
N TYR A 104 -2.98 -17.19 52.67
CA TYR A 104 -2.22 -17.93 53.68
C TYR A 104 -2.76 -17.75 55.10
N TYR A 105 -3.86 -17.00 55.29
CA TYR A 105 -4.46 -16.73 56.59
C TYR A 105 -3.44 -16.23 57.63
N LEU A 106 -2.50 -15.38 57.21
CA LEU A 106 -1.54 -14.76 58.11
C LEU A 106 -2.25 -13.68 58.94
N SER A 107 -2.06 -13.68 60.26
CA SER A 107 -2.58 -12.62 61.14
C SER A 107 -1.50 -12.08 62.06
N ASN A 108 -1.61 -10.80 62.43
CA ASN A 108 -0.70 -10.20 63.39
C ASN A 108 -1.02 -10.64 64.82
N LYS A 109 -0.07 -10.38 65.72
CA LYS A 109 -0.18 -10.73 67.13
C LYS A 109 -1.38 -10.02 67.78
N GLY A 110 -2.36 -10.81 68.22
CA GLY A 110 -3.59 -10.33 68.87
C GLY A 110 -4.82 -10.27 67.94
N GLU A 111 -4.66 -10.57 66.65
CA GLU A 111 -5.77 -10.71 65.71
C GLU A 111 -6.37 -12.14 65.77
N VAL A 112 -7.68 -12.28 65.55
CA VAL A 112 -8.40 -13.57 65.52
C VAL A 112 -9.03 -13.77 64.15
N ILE A 113 -8.73 -14.90 63.50
CA ILE A 113 -9.23 -15.24 62.16
C ILE A 113 -10.54 -16.03 62.29
N PHE A 114 -11.60 -15.57 61.62
CA PHE A 114 -12.87 -16.28 61.50
C PHE A 114 -12.98 -16.89 60.11
N ARG A 115 -13.21 -18.20 60.02
CA ARG A 115 -13.48 -18.91 58.75
C ARG A 115 -14.95 -19.22 58.65
N LEU A 116 -15.57 -18.93 57.51
CA LEU A 116 -16.95 -19.31 57.26
C LEU A 116 -17.03 -20.81 56.91
N PRO A 117 -18.06 -21.54 57.41
CA PRO A 117 -18.19 -22.96 57.12
C PRO A 117 -18.41 -23.18 55.62
N GLY A 118 -17.47 -23.85 54.95
CA GLY A 118 -17.54 -24.19 53.53
C GLY A 118 -16.49 -23.50 52.65
N GLU A 119 -15.74 -22.54 53.17
CA GLU A 119 -14.54 -22.02 52.51
C GLU A 119 -13.38 -22.98 52.78
N LYS A 120 -12.75 -23.50 51.71
CA LYS A 120 -11.56 -24.35 51.78
C LYS A 120 -10.30 -23.50 51.82
#